data_AF-A0A1Y6BZU2-F1
#
_entry.id   AF-A0A1Y6BZU2-F1
#
_cell.length_a   1.000
_cell.length_b   1.000
_cell.length_c   1.000
_cell.angle_alpha   90.00
_cell.angle_beta   90.00
_cell.angle_gamma   90.00
#
_symmetry.space_group_name_H-M   'P 1'
#
loop_
_entity.id
_entity.type
_entity.pdbx_description
1 polymer ?
#
loop_
_entity_poly.entity_id
_entity_poly.type
_entity_poly.pdbx_seq_one_letter_code
_entity_poly.pdbx_strand_id
1 'polypeptide(L)'
;MRLLSKVIVASLLSMGAVGSASDIENIKKELISQKSKILLLEQEKANNSDFSAMVVYNSVANTHGNIDSTVYPYVNTLKFWQIPYADRFKEKGINTLHTNYYNPILYLVDGAATYVDVIEDITGKSAIVMIATADSIDKTTMKFSNPIAVFGDAGVFDNQFSRGWSASDFDGDSSERNCASIWKGVSQHYGKCWRYNLGADDEIPREDDHWGPHAHNGVLRSFQLKVEESGGKYSRVKRITRYRIFANSGLDLNEVKTKLIQSVE
;
A
#
# COMPACT_ATOMS: atom_id res chain seq x y z
N MET A 1 18.46 2.78 -18.11
CA MET A 1 17.95 1.55 -18.76
C MET A 1 19.01 0.45 -18.98
N ARG A 2 20.22 0.73 -19.49
CA ARG A 2 21.22 -0.33 -19.79
C ARG A 2 21.87 -1.01 -18.56
N LEU A 3 21.84 -0.40 -17.38
CA LEU A 3 22.40 -0.99 -16.14
C LEU A 3 21.43 -1.95 -15.43
N LEU A 4 20.12 -1.65 -15.37
CA LEU A 4 19.13 -2.53 -14.71
C LEU A 4 18.98 -3.89 -15.41
N SER A 5 19.18 -3.95 -16.73
CA SER A 5 19.11 -5.21 -17.49
C SER A 5 20.29 -6.14 -17.18
N LYS A 6 21.45 -5.60 -16.76
CA LYS A 6 22.64 -6.40 -16.44
C LYS A 6 22.61 -7.00 -15.04
N VAL A 7 21.98 -6.31 -14.08
CA VAL A 7 21.92 -6.76 -12.67
C VAL A 7 20.96 -7.94 -12.48
N ILE A 8 19.85 -7.98 -13.24
CA ILE A 8 18.83 -9.04 -13.11
C ILE A 8 19.31 -10.36 -13.75
N VAL A 9 20.08 -10.29 -14.83
CA VAL A 9 20.66 -11.49 -15.48
C VAL A 9 21.77 -12.11 -14.61
N ALA A 10 22.53 -11.29 -13.86
CA ALA A 10 23.60 -11.78 -13.00
C ALA A 10 23.08 -12.54 -11.76
N SER A 11 21.93 -12.15 -11.18
CA SER A 11 21.35 -12.85 -10.02
C SER A 11 20.64 -14.16 -10.38
N LEU A 12 20.18 -14.34 -11.63
CA LEU A 12 19.58 -15.59 -12.09
C LEU A 12 20.63 -16.67 -12.41
N LEU A 13 21.88 -16.28 -12.65
CA LEU A 13 22.98 -17.20 -12.94
C LEU A 13 23.71 -17.71 -11.67
N SER A 14 23.51 -17.07 -10.51
CA SER A 14 24.18 -17.43 -9.25
C SER A 14 23.38 -18.40 -8.37
N MET A 15 22.10 -18.65 -8.70
CA MET A 15 21.27 -19.64 -8.01
C MET A 15 21.24 -20.92 -8.86
N GLY A 16 22.03 -21.92 -8.48
CA GLY A 16 22.27 -23.19 -9.21
C GLY A 16 21.05 -24.11 -9.40
N ALA A 17 19.84 -23.59 -9.52
CA ALA A 17 18.69 -24.30 -10.06
C ALA A 17 18.54 -23.92 -11.53
N VAL A 18 19.14 -24.71 -12.42
CA VAL A 18 18.77 -24.69 -13.84
C VAL A 18 17.37 -25.28 -13.92
N GLY A 19 16.35 -24.44 -13.69
CA GLY A 19 15.03 -24.70 -14.22
C GLY A 19 15.18 -24.98 -15.71
N SER A 20 14.35 -25.88 -16.24
CA SER A 20 14.35 -26.22 -17.65
C SER A 20 14.32 -24.93 -18.49
N ALA A 21 14.79 -24.98 -19.75
CA ALA A 21 14.74 -23.81 -20.62
C ALA A 21 13.32 -23.19 -20.69
N SER A 22 12.27 -24.01 -20.52
CA SER A 22 10.88 -23.57 -20.35
C SER A 22 10.61 -22.78 -19.08
N ASP A 23 11.21 -23.11 -17.94
CA ASP A 23 11.00 -22.41 -16.68
C ASP A 23 11.62 -21.00 -16.70
N ILE A 24 12.82 -20.88 -17.28
CA ILE A 24 13.47 -19.59 -17.48
C ILE A 24 12.66 -18.71 -18.43
N GLU A 25 12.07 -19.30 -19.48
CA GLU A 25 11.25 -18.57 -20.45
C GLU A 25 9.91 -18.12 -19.84
N ASN A 26 9.30 -18.95 -18.97
CA ASN A 26 8.07 -18.59 -18.26
C ASN A 26 8.31 -17.48 -17.21
N ILE A 27 9.43 -17.54 -16.48
CA ILE A 27 9.80 -16.48 -15.53
C ILE A 27 10.07 -15.16 -16.26
N LYS A 28 10.74 -15.20 -17.42
CA LYS A 28 10.94 -14.01 -18.26
C LYS A 28 9.61 -13.42 -18.71
N LYS A 29 8.67 -14.26 -19.17
CA LYS A 29 7.33 -13.81 -19.59
C LYS A 29 6.54 -13.19 -18.45
N GLU A 30 6.59 -13.78 -17.25
CA GLU A 30 5.92 -13.25 -16.06
C GLU A 30 6.52 -11.92 -15.59
N LEU A 31 7.84 -11.81 -15.59
CA LEU A 31 8.53 -10.58 -15.19
C LEU A 31 8.33 -9.45 -16.21
N ILE A 32 8.26 -9.79 -17.50
CA ILE A 32 7.90 -8.87 -18.59
C ILE A 32 6.43 -8.46 -18.44
N SER A 33 5.52 -9.38 -18.12
CA SER A 33 4.10 -9.09 -17.87
C SER A 33 3.93 -8.10 -16.71
N GLN A 34 4.55 -8.36 -15.56
CA GLN A 34 4.42 -7.50 -14.38
C GLN A 34 5.09 -6.12 -14.55
N LYS A 35 6.26 -6.07 -15.23
CA LYS A 35 6.86 -4.78 -15.61
C LYS A 35 6.00 -4.01 -16.60
N SER A 36 5.42 -4.69 -17.59
CA SER A 36 4.51 -4.05 -18.55
C SER A 36 3.24 -3.54 -17.89
N LYS A 37 2.71 -4.20 -16.85
CA LYS A 37 1.53 -3.79 -16.09
C LYS A 37 1.75 -2.52 -15.25
N ILE A 38 2.90 -2.41 -14.58
CA ILE A 38 3.27 -1.19 -13.83
C ILE A 38 3.62 -0.05 -14.79
N LEU A 39 4.32 -0.35 -15.89
CA LEU A 39 4.61 0.63 -16.94
C LEU A 39 3.32 1.09 -17.64
N LEU A 40 2.29 0.24 -17.76
CA LEU A 40 0.98 0.62 -18.28
C LEU A 40 0.27 1.60 -17.34
N LEU A 41 0.26 1.36 -16.03
CA LEU A 41 -0.34 2.29 -15.07
C LEU A 41 0.40 3.65 -15.02
N GLU A 42 1.71 3.64 -15.28
CA GLU A 42 2.52 4.86 -15.39
C GLU A 42 2.41 5.54 -16.78
N GLN A 43 2.22 4.79 -17.87
CA GLN A 43 2.02 5.30 -19.23
C GLN A 43 0.57 5.72 -19.52
N GLU A 44 -0.44 5.08 -18.93
CA GLU A 44 -1.84 5.53 -18.99
C GLU A 44 -2.00 6.88 -18.27
N LYS A 45 -1.27 7.07 -17.17
CA LYS A 45 -1.10 8.38 -16.51
C LYS A 45 -0.48 9.44 -17.42
N ALA A 46 0.25 9.03 -18.47
CA ALA A 46 0.91 9.93 -19.41
C ALA A 46 0.13 10.12 -20.72
N ASN A 47 -0.70 9.16 -21.17
CA ASN A 47 -1.24 9.16 -22.54
C ASN A 47 -2.68 8.65 -22.73
N ASN A 48 -3.45 8.27 -21.70
CA ASN A 48 -4.84 7.84 -21.90
C ASN A 48 -5.80 8.38 -20.84
N SER A 49 -6.75 9.21 -21.29
CA SER A 49 -7.54 10.17 -20.51
C SER A 49 -8.77 9.60 -19.81
N ASP A 50 -8.74 8.36 -19.34
CA ASP A 50 -9.96 7.67 -18.88
C ASP A 50 -10.04 7.54 -17.35
N PHE A 51 -8.89 7.54 -16.67
CA PHE A 51 -8.81 7.48 -15.22
C PHE A 51 -7.71 8.37 -14.68
N SER A 52 -7.93 8.94 -13.49
CA SER A 52 -6.85 9.50 -12.69
C SER A 52 -6.74 8.76 -11.36
N ALA A 53 -5.52 8.35 -11.01
CA ALA A 53 -5.20 7.74 -9.73
C ALA A 53 -4.42 8.74 -8.88
N MET A 54 -4.95 9.08 -7.71
CA MET A 54 -4.30 9.98 -6.76
C MET A 54 -3.93 9.22 -5.49
N VAL A 55 -2.73 9.48 -4.96
CA VAL A 55 -2.22 8.84 -3.75
C VAL A 55 -2.90 9.46 -2.54
N VAL A 56 -3.65 8.64 -1.79
CA VAL A 56 -4.25 9.01 -0.50
C VAL A 56 -3.23 8.89 0.61
N TYR A 57 -2.45 7.83 0.59
CA TYR A 57 -1.24 7.74 1.41
C TYR A 57 -0.19 6.86 0.77
N ASN A 58 1.05 7.10 1.16
CA ASN A 58 2.20 6.27 0.86
C ASN A 58 3.05 6.14 2.13
N SER A 59 3.22 4.93 2.64
CA SER A 59 4.20 4.64 3.69
C SER A 59 5.40 3.92 3.10
N VAL A 60 6.62 4.32 3.47
CA VAL A 60 7.87 3.77 2.92
C VAL A 60 8.83 3.38 4.04
N ALA A 61 9.61 2.32 3.82
CA ALA A 61 10.65 1.91 4.75
C ALA A 61 11.82 2.90 4.82
N ASN A 62 12.42 3.10 6.00
CA ASN A 62 13.52 4.03 6.27
C ASN A 62 14.85 3.68 5.55
N THR A 63 15.01 2.47 5.01
CA THR A 63 16.30 1.92 4.54
C THR A 63 16.48 1.87 3.02
N HIS A 64 15.67 2.58 2.24
CA HIS A 64 16.02 2.91 0.84
C HIS A 64 17.10 4.00 0.79
N GLY A 65 18.31 3.60 1.19
CA GLY A 65 19.45 4.44 1.56
C GLY A 65 19.92 5.52 0.57
N ASN A 66 20.64 6.48 1.14
CA ASN A 66 21.32 7.61 0.50
C ASN A 66 20.42 8.64 -0.19
N ILE A 67 19.23 8.91 0.35
CA ILE A 67 18.58 10.19 0.07
C ILE A 67 19.22 11.22 1.00
N ASP A 68 19.83 12.24 0.39
CA ASP A 68 20.50 13.33 1.09
C ASP A 68 19.58 13.95 2.16
N SER A 69 20.00 13.87 3.43
CA SER A 69 19.30 14.46 4.60
C SER A 69 19.03 15.96 4.45
N THR A 70 19.77 16.62 3.56
CA THR A 70 19.63 18.06 3.31
C THR A 70 18.50 18.38 2.32
N VAL A 71 18.02 17.40 1.55
CA VAL A 71 16.94 17.57 0.56
C VAL A 71 15.59 17.07 1.10
N TYR A 72 15.59 16.02 1.91
CA TYR A 72 14.39 15.46 2.54
C TYR A 72 14.70 15.14 4.00
N PRO A 73 14.23 15.93 4.99
CA PRO A 73 14.47 15.61 6.38
C PRO A 73 13.89 14.22 6.65
N TYR A 74 14.75 13.28 7.04
CA TYR A 74 14.43 11.90 7.38
C TYR A 74 13.24 11.86 8.35
N VAL A 75 12.02 11.72 7.83
CA VAL A 75 10.85 11.59 8.70
C VAL A 75 10.79 10.12 9.05
N ASN A 76 11.39 9.79 10.19
CA ASN A 76 11.09 8.60 10.99
C ASN A 76 9.65 8.15 10.71
N THR A 77 9.48 7.03 9.99
CA THR A 77 8.18 6.63 9.45
C THR A 77 7.13 6.49 10.54
N LEU A 78 7.50 5.95 11.70
CA LEU A 78 6.62 5.93 12.88
C LEU A 78 6.13 7.33 13.26
N LYS A 79 7.03 8.31 13.42
CA LYS A 79 6.67 9.70 13.72
C LYS A 79 5.88 10.37 12.59
N PHE A 80 6.10 9.98 11.35
CA PHE A 80 5.29 10.48 10.23
C PHE A 80 3.83 10.09 10.42
N TRP A 81 3.55 8.84 10.81
CA TRP A 81 2.20 8.33 10.96
C TRP A 81 1.53 8.63 12.30
N GLN A 82 2.23 9.27 13.24
CA GLN A 82 1.65 9.85 14.45
C GLN A 82 0.93 11.17 14.10
N ILE A 83 -0.28 11.07 13.55
CA ILE A 83 -1.11 12.21 13.13
C ILE A 83 -2.23 12.38 14.16
N PRO A 84 -2.27 13.49 14.92
CA PRO A 84 -3.38 13.75 15.83
C PRO A 84 -4.72 13.78 15.07
N TYR A 85 -5.80 13.38 15.71
CA TYR A 85 -7.11 13.36 15.06
C TYR A 85 -7.59 14.76 14.62
N ALA A 86 -7.17 15.81 15.33
CA ALA A 86 -7.40 17.21 14.89
C ALA A 86 -6.75 17.54 13.53
N ASP A 87 -5.72 16.78 13.14
CA ASP A 87 -4.96 16.94 11.90
C ASP A 87 -5.33 15.90 10.84
N ARG A 88 -6.37 15.08 11.06
CA ARG A 88 -6.76 13.98 10.15
C ARG A 88 -7.06 14.41 8.71
N PHE A 89 -7.36 15.69 8.48
CA PHE A 89 -7.59 16.27 7.14
C PHE A 89 -6.45 17.18 6.64
N LYS A 90 -5.32 17.22 7.34
CA LYS A 90 -4.14 17.99 6.91
C LYS A 90 -3.23 17.11 6.08
N GLU A 91 -2.87 17.60 4.90
CA GLU A 91 -1.87 16.97 4.06
C GLU A 91 -0.50 17.00 4.75
N LYS A 92 0.27 15.91 4.60
CA LYS A 92 1.61 15.76 5.19
C LYS A 92 2.53 15.02 4.22
N GLY A 93 3.79 15.45 4.15
CA GLY A 93 4.81 14.80 3.31
C GLY A 93 4.81 15.27 1.86
N ILE A 94 5.50 14.54 1.00
CA ILE A 94 5.66 14.87 -0.42
C ILE A 94 5.11 13.71 -1.25
N ASN A 95 4.32 14.03 -2.27
CA ASN A 95 3.66 13.05 -3.12
C ASN A 95 4.66 12.38 -4.09
N THR A 96 5.46 11.46 -3.57
CA THR A 96 6.32 10.56 -4.34
C THR A 96 6.19 9.14 -3.80
N LEU A 97 6.56 8.14 -4.60
CA LEU A 97 6.58 6.74 -4.14
C LEU A 97 7.73 6.45 -3.18
N HIS A 98 8.71 7.36 -3.05
CA HIS A 98 9.91 7.19 -2.24
C HIS A 98 9.85 7.90 -0.89
N THR A 99 8.75 8.62 -0.62
CA THR A 99 8.58 9.40 0.61
C THR A 99 7.26 9.05 1.29
N ASN A 100 7.24 9.18 2.61
CA ASN A 100 5.99 9.13 3.35
C ASN A 100 5.07 10.29 2.90
N TYR A 101 3.81 9.98 2.65
CA TYR A 101 2.82 10.94 2.15
C TYR A 101 1.43 10.63 2.69
N TYR A 102 0.67 11.66 3.02
CA TYR A 102 -0.72 11.57 3.46
C TYR A 102 -1.52 12.73 2.87
N ASN A 103 -2.52 12.43 2.05
CA ASN A 103 -3.46 13.37 1.45
C ASN A 103 -4.91 12.96 1.73
N PRO A 104 -5.44 13.34 2.90
CA PRO A 104 -6.79 12.99 3.32
C PRO A 104 -7.87 13.83 2.66
N ILE A 105 -7.53 14.90 1.95
CA ILE A 105 -8.50 15.70 1.18
C ILE A 105 -9.14 14.81 0.10
N LEU A 106 -8.42 13.79 -0.36
CA LEU A 106 -8.96 12.77 -1.26
C LEU A 106 -10.04 11.89 -0.62
N TYR A 107 -10.27 11.92 0.70
CA TYR A 107 -11.47 11.33 1.28
C TYR A 107 -12.67 12.28 1.23
N LEU A 108 -12.44 13.59 1.11
CA LEU A 108 -13.47 14.62 1.15
C LEU A 108 -14.10 14.92 -0.22
N VAL A 109 -13.54 14.40 -1.32
CA VAL A 109 -14.15 14.58 -2.64
C VAL A 109 -15.45 13.78 -2.69
N ASP A 110 -16.54 14.47 -2.99
CA ASP A 110 -17.90 13.91 -2.99
C ASP A 110 -18.08 12.82 -4.06
N GLY A 111 -19.03 11.93 -3.79
CA GLY A 111 -19.42 10.86 -4.69
C GLY A 111 -18.65 9.55 -4.49
N ALA A 112 -19.20 8.50 -5.10
CA ALA A 112 -18.64 7.16 -5.00
C ALA A 112 -17.23 7.12 -5.58
N ALA A 113 -16.34 6.36 -4.93
CA ALA A 113 -14.96 6.24 -5.31
C ALA A 113 -14.46 4.80 -5.21
N THR A 114 -13.49 4.46 -6.05
CA THR A 114 -12.74 3.21 -5.95
C THR A 114 -11.41 3.49 -5.27
N TYR A 115 -11.03 2.62 -4.34
CA TYR A 115 -9.78 2.67 -3.62
C TYR A 115 -8.98 1.41 -3.88
N VAL A 116 -7.66 1.57 -3.96
CA VAL A 116 -6.73 0.48 -4.24
C VAL A 116 -5.61 0.52 -3.23
N ASP A 117 -5.37 -0.57 -2.51
CA ASP A 117 -4.17 -0.74 -1.69
C ASP A 117 -3.15 -1.61 -2.41
N VAL A 118 -1.91 -1.12 -2.44
CA VAL A 118 -0.75 -1.81 -3.02
C VAL A 118 0.29 -2.00 -1.93
N ILE A 119 0.85 -3.21 -1.87
CA ILE A 119 2.01 -3.52 -1.01
C ILE A 119 3.20 -3.87 -1.90
N GLU A 120 4.36 -3.29 -1.58
CA GLU A 120 5.65 -3.64 -2.18
C GLU A 120 6.52 -4.35 -1.14
N ASP A 121 6.93 -5.58 -1.42
CA ASP A 121 7.76 -6.38 -0.51
C ASP A 121 9.23 -5.93 -0.47
N ILE A 122 10.03 -6.54 0.42
CA ILE A 122 11.47 -6.24 0.56
C ILE A 122 12.32 -6.45 -0.70
N THR A 123 11.82 -7.17 -1.70
CA THR A 123 12.52 -7.39 -2.97
C THR A 123 12.14 -6.36 -4.03
N GLY A 124 11.10 -5.56 -3.79
CA GLY A 124 10.54 -4.59 -4.73
C GLY A 124 9.41 -5.14 -5.60
N LYS A 125 8.92 -6.36 -5.32
CA LYS A 125 7.73 -6.88 -5.99
C LYS A 125 6.49 -6.24 -5.36
N SER A 126 5.59 -5.73 -6.21
CA SER A 126 4.34 -5.10 -5.77
C SER A 126 3.13 -5.97 -6.10
N ALA A 127 2.08 -5.90 -5.28
CA ALA A 127 0.78 -6.50 -5.56
C ALA A 127 -0.37 -5.59 -5.08
N ILE A 128 -1.47 -5.59 -5.84
CA ILE A 128 -2.75 -5.00 -5.39
C ILE A 128 -3.36 -5.98 -4.39
N VAL A 129 -3.44 -5.56 -3.13
CA VAL A 129 -3.94 -6.40 -2.04
C VAL A 129 -5.40 -6.13 -1.68
N MET A 130 -5.95 -5.02 -2.17
CA MET A 130 -7.35 -4.64 -1.98
C MET A 130 -7.81 -3.69 -3.09
N ILE A 131 -9.00 -3.96 -3.62
CA ILE A 131 -9.81 -2.98 -4.35
C ILE A 131 -11.16 -2.91 -3.63
N ALA A 132 -11.63 -1.71 -3.32
CA ALA A 132 -12.92 -1.49 -2.71
C ALA A 132 -13.58 -0.23 -3.22
N THR A 133 -14.90 -0.16 -3.10
CA THR A 133 -15.66 1.06 -3.35
C THR A 133 -16.30 1.58 -2.08
N ALA A 134 -16.57 2.87 -2.04
CA ALA A 134 -17.39 3.50 -1.01
C ALA A 134 -18.13 4.70 -1.60
N ASP A 135 -19.31 5.01 -1.07
CA ASP A 135 -20.15 6.11 -1.56
C ASP A 135 -19.67 7.48 -1.07
N SER A 136 -19.10 7.51 0.14
CA SER A 136 -18.59 8.70 0.81
C SER A 136 -17.79 8.31 2.06
N ILE A 137 -17.31 9.31 2.82
CA ILE A 137 -16.75 9.14 4.16
C ILE A 137 -17.51 10.02 5.17
N ASP A 138 -17.75 9.50 6.36
CA ASP A 138 -18.17 10.31 7.49
C ASP A 138 -16.97 11.14 7.98
N LYS A 139 -17.08 12.47 7.94
CA LYS A 139 -15.97 13.38 8.27
C LYS A 139 -15.66 13.44 9.77
N THR A 140 -16.57 12.96 10.60
CA THR A 140 -16.36 12.77 12.04
C THR A 140 -15.70 11.43 12.26
N THR A 141 -16.37 10.31 12.00
CA THR A 141 -15.80 9.01 12.35
C THR A 141 -14.68 8.53 11.41
N MET A 142 -14.48 9.21 10.28
CA MET A 142 -13.61 8.78 9.18
C MET A 142 -13.94 7.37 8.70
N LYS A 143 -15.20 6.95 8.85
CA LYS A 143 -15.68 5.66 8.38
C LYS A 143 -16.27 5.83 6.99
N PHE A 144 -15.93 4.92 6.08
CA PHE A 144 -16.55 4.88 4.76
C PHE A 144 -18.04 4.49 4.85
N SER A 145 -18.86 5.18 4.05
CA SER A 145 -20.27 4.86 3.85
C SER A 145 -20.39 3.77 2.78
N ASN A 146 -21.16 2.72 3.08
CA ASN A 146 -21.39 1.58 2.19
C ASN A 146 -20.10 1.01 1.55
N PRO A 147 -19.06 0.67 2.33
CA PRO A 147 -17.85 0.09 1.78
C PRO A 147 -18.16 -1.29 1.20
N ILE A 148 -17.73 -1.54 -0.05
CA ILE A 148 -17.92 -2.81 -0.75
C ILE A 148 -16.56 -3.33 -1.19
N ALA A 149 -16.24 -4.57 -0.80
CA ALA A 149 -15.05 -5.27 -1.28
C ALA A 149 -15.25 -5.68 -2.75
N VAL A 150 -14.28 -5.32 -3.60
CA VAL A 150 -14.30 -5.65 -5.03
C VAL A 150 -13.33 -6.78 -5.34
N PHE A 151 -12.12 -6.71 -4.78
CA PHE A 151 -11.04 -7.67 -4.98
C PHE A 151 -10.08 -7.63 -3.78
N GLY A 152 -9.34 -8.72 -3.56
CA GLY A 152 -8.20 -8.76 -2.65
C GLY A 152 -8.44 -9.55 -1.36
N ASP A 153 -7.59 -9.33 -0.36
CA ASP A 153 -7.69 -10.01 0.94
C ASP A 153 -8.83 -9.42 1.77
N ALA A 154 -9.78 -10.26 2.17
CA ALA A 154 -10.94 -9.85 2.96
C ALA A 154 -10.53 -9.24 4.32
N GLY A 155 -9.44 -9.73 4.90
CA GLY A 155 -8.90 -9.15 6.13
C GLY A 155 -8.36 -7.74 5.91
N VAL A 156 -7.71 -7.46 4.78
CA VAL A 156 -7.25 -6.10 4.45
C VAL A 156 -8.44 -5.17 4.29
N PHE A 157 -9.49 -5.57 3.56
CA PHE A 157 -10.72 -4.81 3.47
C PHE A 157 -11.34 -4.55 4.85
N ASP A 158 -11.49 -5.59 5.67
CA ASP A 158 -12.14 -5.51 6.97
C ASP A 158 -11.36 -4.64 7.97
N ASN A 159 -10.04 -4.71 7.96
CA ASN A 159 -9.22 -4.02 8.96
C ASN A 159 -8.74 -2.64 8.50
N GLN A 160 -8.60 -2.41 7.19
CA GLN A 160 -7.94 -1.21 6.68
C GLN A 160 -8.86 -0.32 5.86
N PHE A 161 -10.10 -0.74 5.59
CA PHE A 161 -11.02 0.01 4.74
C PHE A 161 -12.43 0.13 5.32
N SER A 162 -13.09 -0.96 5.68
CA SER A 162 -14.52 -0.93 6.05
C SER A 162 -14.86 -0.31 7.42
N ARG A 163 -13.85 0.14 8.16
CA ARG A 163 -13.93 0.61 9.55
C ARG A 163 -13.44 2.05 9.64
N GLY A 164 -13.44 2.63 10.83
CA GLY A 164 -13.04 4.03 11.01
C GLY A 164 -11.52 4.19 11.09
N TRP A 165 -11.11 5.44 11.02
CA TRP A 165 -9.73 5.87 11.22
C TRP A 165 -9.49 6.16 12.69
N SER A 166 -8.40 5.65 13.24
CA SER A 166 -8.00 5.92 14.63
C SER A 166 -6.66 6.65 14.69
N ALA A 167 -6.48 7.43 15.75
CA ALA A 167 -5.23 8.03 16.20
C ALA A 167 -5.07 7.80 17.70
N SER A 168 -3.94 8.17 18.29
CA SER A 168 -3.75 7.99 19.74
C SER A 168 -4.78 8.74 20.60
N ASP A 169 -5.35 9.83 20.07
CA ASP A 169 -6.33 10.70 20.71
C ASP A 169 -7.77 10.49 20.21
N PHE A 170 -8.01 9.52 19.32
CA PHE A 170 -9.34 9.19 18.80
C PHE A 170 -9.46 7.72 18.41
N ASP A 171 -10.52 7.06 18.87
CA ASP A 171 -10.80 5.66 18.57
C ASP A 171 -11.96 5.54 17.58
N GLY A 172 -11.64 5.34 16.30
CA GLY A 172 -12.61 5.07 15.24
C GLY A 172 -12.72 3.59 14.89
N ASP A 173 -11.99 2.72 15.59
CA ASP A 173 -11.90 1.32 15.24
C ASP A 173 -13.00 0.49 15.93
N SER A 174 -12.95 -0.83 15.74
CA SER A 174 -13.96 -1.76 16.28
C SER A 174 -13.40 -2.68 17.36
N SER A 175 -12.18 -2.42 17.83
CA SER A 175 -11.56 -3.12 18.92
C SER A 175 -12.10 -2.61 20.26
N GLU A 176 -11.96 -3.41 21.33
CA GLU A 176 -12.24 -2.96 22.70
C GLU A 176 -11.23 -1.91 23.20
N ARG A 177 -10.13 -1.75 22.47
CA ARG A 177 -9.04 -0.83 22.78
C ARG A 177 -8.56 -0.16 21.51
N ASN A 178 -8.34 1.15 21.59
CA ASN A 178 -7.77 1.95 20.53
C ASN A 178 -6.47 1.33 19.97
N CYS A 179 -6.55 0.84 18.74
CA CYS A 179 -5.45 0.18 18.07
C CYS A 179 -4.29 1.14 17.79
N ALA A 180 -4.56 2.40 17.44
CA ALA A 180 -3.50 3.39 17.25
C ALA A 180 -2.70 3.58 18.54
N SER A 181 -3.35 3.68 19.71
CA SER A 181 -2.66 3.79 21.01
C SER A 181 -1.82 2.55 21.35
N ILE A 182 -2.31 1.36 21.00
CA ILE A 182 -1.56 0.10 21.15
C ILE A 182 -0.32 0.11 20.24
N TRP A 183 -0.47 0.52 18.99
CA TRP A 183 0.57 0.47 17.95
C TRP A 183 1.26 1.81 17.78
N LYS A 184 1.71 2.37 18.91
CA LYS A 184 2.63 3.52 19.00
C LYS A 184 2.13 4.81 18.33
N GLY A 185 0.82 5.01 18.30
CA GLY A 185 0.17 6.20 17.76
C GLY A 185 0.08 6.23 16.24
N VAL A 186 0.39 5.13 15.53
CA VAL A 186 0.22 5.07 14.07
C VAL A 186 -1.24 5.26 13.73
N SER A 187 -1.52 6.32 12.97
CA SER A 187 -2.88 6.72 12.63
C SER A 187 -3.24 6.22 11.24
N GLN A 188 -4.31 5.43 11.17
CA GLN A 188 -4.79 4.78 9.94
C GLN A 188 -6.21 4.25 10.18
N HIS A 189 -6.82 3.67 9.16
CA HIS A 189 -8.01 2.85 9.33
C HIS A 189 -7.66 1.55 10.04
N TYR A 190 -8.45 1.20 11.05
CA TYR A 190 -8.30 -0.02 11.85
C TYR A 190 -9.65 -0.71 12.04
N GLY A 191 -9.66 -2.04 11.98
CA GLY A 191 -10.81 -2.87 12.31
C GLY A 191 -10.64 -3.56 13.63
N LYS A 192 -10.21 -4.83 13.61
CA LYS A 192 -9.70 -5.54 14.80
C LYS A 192 -8.18 -5.34 14.88
N CYS A 193 -7.81 -4.07 14.95
CA CYS A 193 -6.48 -3.56 14.62
C CYS A 193 -6.15 -3.76 13.15
N TRP A 194 -5.00 -4.36 12.81
CA TRP A 194 -4.43 -4.20 11.49
C TRP A 194 -4.09 -5.50 10.78
N ARG A 195 -4.21 -5.48 9.44
CA ARG A 195 -3.57 -6.46 8.55
C ARG A 195 -2.25 -5.97 7.99
N TYR A 196 -2.07 -4.65 7.92
CA TYR A 196 -0.78 -4.01 7.73
C TYR A 196 -0.70 -2.76 8.61
N ASN A 197 0.49 -2.40 9.04
CA ASN A 197 0.72 -1.18 9.81
C ASN A 197 1.58 -0.22 8.99
N LEU A 198 1.26 1.06 9.02
CA LEU A 198 1.99 2.06 8.24
C LEU A 198 3.31 2.50 8.89
N GLY A 199 3.57 2.21 10.17
CA GLY A 199 4.81 2.69 10.80
C GLY A 199 5.27 2.00 12.08
N ALA A 200 4.51 1.04 12.60
CA ALA A 200 4.79 0.31 13.83
C ALA A 200 4.92 -1.19 13.57
N ASP A 201 5.68 -1.84 14.45
CA ASP A 201 5.92 -3.28 14.41
C ASP A 201 4.87 -4.07 15.21
N ASP A 202 4.73 -5.36 14.93
CA ASP A 202 3.91 -6.30 15.71
C ASP A 202 4.60 -6.77 16.99
N GLU A 203 5.94 -6.73 17.03
CA GLU A 203 6.74 -7.29 18.12
C GLU A 203 6.94 -6.30 19.27
N ILE A 204 7.45 -6.78 20.40
CA ILE A 204 7.84 -5.90 21.53
C ILE A 204 9.38 -5.80 21.53
N PRO A 205 9.95 -4.59 21.48
CA PRO A 205 9.28 -3.30 21.44
C PRO A 205 8.59 -3.03 20.08
N ARG A 206 7.41 -2.40 20.10
CA ARG A 206 6.61 -2.06 18.89
C ARG A 206 7.23 -0.98 17.99
N GLU A 207 8.48 -0.66 18.26
CA GLU A 207 9.31 0.28 17.52
C GLU A 207 10.43 -0.57 16.91
N ASP A 208 10.30 -0.99 15.66
CA ASP A 208 11.29 -1.80 14.91
C ASP A 208 12.38 -0.91 14.33
N ASP A 209 13.14 -0.22 15.20
CA ASP A 209 14.19 0.73 14.81
C ASP A 209 13.73 1.78 13.79
N HIS A 210 12.42 2.08 13.84
CA HIS A 210 11.69 2.96 12.93
C HIS A 210 11.55 2.45 11.49
N TRP A 211 11.79 1.17 11.19
CA TRP A 211 11.76 0.60 9.84
C TRP A 211 10.65 1.18 8.97
N GLY A 212 9.40 1.14 9.44
CA GLY A 212 8.26 1.72 8.76
C GLY A 212 7.14 0.69 8.60
N PRO A 213 6.69 0.39 7.38
CA PRO A 213 5.50 -0.43 7.20
C PRO A 213 5.74 -1.94 7.34
N HIS A 214 4.75 -2.63 7.90
CA HIS A 214 4.70 -4.08 8.09
C HIS A 214 3.39 -4.66 7.57
N ALA A 215 3.40 -5.89 7.08
CA ALA A 215 2.21 -6.56 6.56
C ALA A 215 2.11 -8.01 7.04
N HIS A 216 0.88 -8.48 7.25
CA HIS A 216 0.62 -9.83 7.76
C HIS A 216 1.13 -10.88 6.77
N ASN A 217 1.84 -11.89 7.27
CA ASN A 217 2.48 -12.90 6.43
C ASN A 217 1.47 -13.72 5.60
N GLY A 218 0.23 -13.86 6.08
CA GLY A 218 -0.87 -14.43 5.29
C GLY A 218 -1.22 -13.61 4.05
N VAL A 219 -1.24 -12.27 4.16
CA VAL A 219 -1.50 -11.38 3.01
C VAL A 219 -0.35 -11.51 2.01
N LEU A 220 0.89 -11.40 2.48
CA LEU A 220 2.07 -11.50 1.61
C LEU A 220 2.11 -12.82 0.84
N ARG A 221 1.85 -13.96 1.50
CA ARG A 221 1.82 -15.28 0.85
C ARG A 221 0.69 -15.39 -0.19
N SER A 222 -0.51 -14.91 0.11
CA SER A 222 -1.65 -14.94 -0.82
C SER A 222 -1.37 -14.19 -2.12
N PHE A 223 -0.52 -13.15 -2.08
CA PHE A 223 -0.11 -12.39 -3.26
C PHE A 223 1.31 -12.71 -3.75
N GLN A 224 1.89 -13.82 -3.30
CA GLN A 224 3.22 -14.29 -3.71
C GLN A 224 4.32 -13.22 -3.50
N LEU A 225 4.20 -12.46 -2.43
CA LEU A 225 5.18 -11.48 -1.97
C LEU A 225 6.15 -12.14 -0.98
N LYS A 226 7.39 -11.63 -0.93
CA LYS A 226 8.43 -12.14 -0.03
C LYS A 226 8.04 -11.88 1.43
N VAL A 227 8.06 -12.95 2.22
CA VAL A 227 7.98 -12.94 3.68
C VAL A 227 9.39 -13.01 4.25
N GLU A 228 9.66 -12.27 5.32
CA GLU A 228 10.92 -12.37 6.06
C GLU A 228 11.00 -13.71 6.80
N GLU A 229 12.18 -14.33 6.79
CA GLU A 229 12.38 -15.67 7.34
C GLU A 229 12.50 -15.67 8.87
N SER A 230 12.83 -14.52 9.46
CA SER A 230 13.23 -14.39 10.87
C SER A 230 12.10 -14.21 11.89
N GLY A 231 10.85 -14.52 11.53
CA GLY A 231 9.88 -15.02 12.51
C GLY A 231 9.04 -13.98 13.24
N GLY A 232 7.90 -13.67 12.65
CA GLY A 232 6.75 -13.01 13.29
C GLY A 232 5.45 -13.37 12.56
N LYS A 233 4.32 -12.82 13.01
CA LYS A 233 3.06 -12.88 12.23
C LYS A 233 3.07 -11.91 11.04
N TYR A 234 3.99 -10.96 11.05
CA TYR A 234 4.13 -9.89 10.09
C TYR A 234 5.56 -9.86 9.57
N SER A 235 5.75 -9.26 8.40
CA SER A 235 7.05 -8.95 7.83
C SER A 235 7.13 -7.48 7.53
N ARG A 236 8.35 -6.94 7.58
CA ARG A 236 8.67 -5.65 6.99
C ARG A 236 8.34 -5.66 5.50
N VAL A 237 7.84 -4.53 5.03
CA VAL A 237 7.62 -4.29 3.60
C VAL A 237 8.31 -2.99 3.19
N LYS A 238 8.56 -2.82 1.89
CA LYS A 238 9.18 -1.60 1.37
C LYS A 238 8.22 -0.44 1.38
N ARG A 239 6.97 -0.71 1.00
CA ARG A 239 5.98 0.34 0.78
C ARG A 239 4.56 -0.19 0.90
N ILE A 240 3.67 0.67 1.40
CA ILE A 240 2.22 0.47 1.37
C ILE A 240 1.59 1.75 0.84
N THR A 241 0.81 1.66 -0.23
CA THR A 241 0.20 2.82 -0.87
C THR A 241 -1.29 2.61 -1.03
N ARG A 242 -2.08 3.63 -0.69
CA ARG A 242 -3.49 3.70 -1.07
C ARG A 242 -3.69 4.73 -2.16
N TYR A 243 -4.41 4.34 -3.19
CA TYR A 243 -4.87 5.21 -4.26
C TYR A 243 -6.37 5.42 -4.15
N ARG A 244 -6.84 6.61 -4.55
CA ARG A 244 -8.22 6.87 -4.97
C ARG A 244 -8.23 6.96 -6.49
N ILE A 245 -9.12 6.19 -7.11
CA ILE A 245 -9.32 6.18 -8.56
C ILE A 245 -10.55 7.02 -8.87
N PHE A 246 -10.39 7.98 -9.76
CA PHE A 246 -11.47 8.77 -10.33
C PHE A 246 -11.79 8.22 -11.72
N ALA A 247 -13.05 7.82 -11.92
CA ALA A 247 -13.56 7.62 -13.27
C ALA A 247 -13.73 9.00 -13.91
N ASN A 248 -13.14 9.21 -15.09
CA ASN A 248 -13.51 10.38 -15.87
C ASN A 248 -14.96 10.22 -16.30
N SER A 249 -15.74 11.30 -16.20
CA SER A 249 -17.19 11.31 -16.36
C SER A 249 -17.60 10.59 -17.65
N GLY A 250 -18.14 9.37 -17.53
CA GLY A 250 -18.61 8.57 -18.66
C GLY A 250 -18.28 7.07 -18.60
N LEU A 251 -17.37 6.63 -17.75
CA LEU A 251 -16.98 5.22 -17.66
C LEU A 251 -17.75 4.44 -16.58
N ASP A 252 -18.23 3.26 -16.94
CA ASP A 252 -18.89 2.33 -16.01
C ASP A 252 -17.86 1.75 -15.03
N LEU A 253 -18.12 1.88 -13.72
CA LEU A 253 -17.32 1.28 -12.64
C LEU A 253 -17.08 -0.22 -12.86
N ASN A 254 -18.01 -0.93 -13.48
CA ASN A 254 -17.84 -2.35 -13.82
C ASN A 254 -16.78 -2.57 -14.90
N GLU A 255 -16.64 -1.64 -15.86
CA GLU A 255 -15.60 -1.68 -16.87
C GLU A 255 -14.23 -1.43 -16.25
N VAL A 256 -14.13 -0.45 -15.34
CA VAL A 256 -12.90 -0.19 -14.56
C VAL A 256 -12.49 -1.42 -13.77
N LYS A 257 -13.45 -1.99 -13.05
CA LYS A 257 -13.27 -3.22 -12.28
C LYS A 257 -12.76 -4.35 -13.15
N THR A 258 -13.37 -4.56 -14.31
CA THR A 258 -12.98 -5.61 -15.26
C THR A 258 -11.58 -5.39 -15.80
N LYS A 259 -11.23 -4.17 -16.23
CA LYS A 259 -9.90 -3.81 -16.72
C LYS A 259 -8.83 -3.97 -15.64
N LEU A 260 -9.11 -3.55 -14.41
CA LEU A 260 -8.20 -3.72 -13.27
C LEU A 260 -7.99 -5.21 -12.97
N ILE A 261 -9.05 -6.01 -12.89
CA ILE A 261 -8.96 -7.47 -12.62
C ILE A 261 -8.20 -8.17 -13.75
N GLN A 262 -8.53 -7.91 -15.02
CA GLN A 262 -7.83 -8.47 -16.18
C GLN A 262 -6.36 -8.04 -16.25
N SER A 263 -6.02 -6.86 -15.72
CA SER A 263 -4.62 -6.44 -15.63
C SER A 263 -3.86 -7.17 -14.51
N VAL A 264 -4.53 -7.84 -13.58
CA VAL A 264 -3.90 -8.59 -12.49
C VAL A 264 -3.71 -10.06 -12.86
N GLU A 265 -4.67 -10.66 -13.58
CA GLU A 265 -4.57 -12.02 -14.18
C GLU A 265 -3.55 -12.11 -15.33
#